data_AF-A0A8T5IEJ8-F1
#
_entry.id   AF-A0A8T5IEJ8-F1
#
_cell.length_a   1.000
_cell.length_b   1.000
_cell.length_c   1.000
_cell.angle_alpha   90.00
_cell.angle_beta   90.00
_cell.angle_gamma   90.00
#
_symmetry.space_group_name_H-M   'P 1'
#
loop_
_entity.id
_entity.type
_entity.pdbx_description
1 polymer ?
#
loop_
_entity_poly.entity_id
_entity_poly.type
_entity_poly.pdbx_seq_one_letter_code
_entity_poly.pdbx_strand_id
1 'polypeptide(L)'
;MSGVVEEKVMTCIRLEASMGSHSLSNPQRRLLRAMQESGAQTTWSITSILEECEWNDQAQAAGAALGLVEAGFADVEEKSTVKWTLGPEGKAALEHGLLEARLWTWLSNA
;
A
#
# COMPACT_ATOMS: atom_id res chain seq x y z
N MET A 1 5.51 -19.81 2.83
CA MET A 1 5.50 -18.44 3.40
C MET A 1 4.62 -17.58 2.52
N SER A 2 3.37 -17.36 2.92
CA SER A 2 2.48 -16.37 2.34
C SER A 2 3.02 -14.98 2.70
N GLY A 3 3.19 -14.12 1.69
CA GLY A 3 3.54 -12.72 1.90
C GLY A 3 2.27 -11.90 1.82
N VAL A 4 1.84 -11.32 2.94
CA VAL A 4 0.87 -10.23 2.91
C VAL A 4 1.66 -8.98 2.55
N VAL A 5 1.29 -8.33 1.45
CA VAL A 5 1.83 -7.00 1.11
C VAL A 5 0.71 -6.02 1.44
N GLU A 6 0.94 -5.24 2.48
CA GLU A 6 0.02 -4.22 2.96
C GLU A 6 0.51 -2.87 2.42
N GLU A 7 -0.28 -2.24 1.55
CA GLU A 7 0.07 -0.95 0.95
C GLU A 7 -0.97 0.09 1.38
N LYS A 8 -0.55 1.03 2.23
CA LYS A 8 -1.38 2.17 2.61
C LYS A 8 -1.27 3.26 1.55
N VAL A 9 -2.41 3.60 0.96
CA VAL A 9 -2.52 4.65 -0.04
C VAL A 9 -3.46 5.75 0.43
N MET A 10 -3.18 6.97 0.02
CA MET A 10 -3.89 8.16 0.44
C MET A 10 -4.43 8.88 -0.80
N THR A 11 -5.69 9.29 -0.78
CA THR A 11 -6.29 9.99 -1.91
C THR A 11 -6.68 11.40 -1.47
N CYS A 12 -6.28 12.40 -2.26
CA CYS A 12 -6.68 13.78 -2.01
C CYS A 12 -8.19 13.90 -2.23
N ILE A 13 -8.94 14.38 -1.23
CA ILE A 13 -10.38 14.58 -1.39
C ILE A 13 -10.57 15.92 -2.07
N ARG A 14 -11.36 15.94 -3.14
CA ARG A 14 -11.83 17.19 -3.74
C ARG A 14 -12.93 17.80 -2.87
N LEU A 15 -12.56 18.45 -1.77
CA LEU A 15 -13.48 19.16 -0.89
C LEU A 15 -13.29 20.67 -1.02
N GLU A 16 -14.40 21.37 -1.24
CA GLU A 16 -14.49 22.82 -1.17
C GLU A 16 -14.05 23.27 0.23
N ALA A 17 -12.82 23.78 0.32
CA ALA A 17 -12.19 24.17 1.59
C ALA A 17 -12.92 25.37 2.21
N SER A 18 -14.00 25.09 2.92
CA SER A 18 -14.56 25.98 3.94
C SER A 18 -13.91 25.60 5.27
N MET A 19 -13.16 26.54 5.85
CA MET A 19 -12.44 26.48 7.13
C MET A 19 -10.96 26.04 7.11
N GLY A 20 -10.11 27.00 6.75
CA GLY A 20 -8.93 27.33 7.56
C GLY A 20 -7.65 26.52 7.37
N SER A 21 -6.91 26.77 6.29
CA SER A 21 -5.50 26.35 6.12
C SER A 21 -4.51 26.90 7.18
N HIS A 22 -4.98 27.71 8.14
CA HIS A 22 -4.14 28.40 9.12
C HIS A 22 -3.60 27.53 10.25
N SER A 23 -4.13 26.33 10.49
CA SER A 23 -3.65 25.41 11.53
C SER A 23 -2.67 24.34 11.02
N LEU A 24 -2.40 24.27 9.71
CA LEU A 24 -1.53 23.24 9.15
C LEU A 24 -0.05 23.48 9.48
N SER A 25 0.67 22.42 9.82
CA SER A 25 2.13 22.43 10.00
C SER A 25 2.87 22.58 8.66
N ASN A 26 4.15 22.97 8.69
CA ASN A 26 4.95 23.14 7.47
C ASN A 26 5.00 21.88 6.59
N PRO A 27 5.19 20.66 7.14
CA PRO A 27 5.12 19.43 6.34
C PRO A 27 3.75 19.22 5.69
N GLN A 28 2.66 19.44 6.43
CA GLN A 28 1.29 19.32 5.88
C GLN A 28 1.04 20.31 4.74
N ARG A 29 1.50 21.56 4.87
CA ARG A 29 1.39 22.56 3.80
C ARG A 29 2.18 22.16 2.56
N ARG A 30 3.41 21.64 2.74
CA ARG A 30 4.25 21.18 1.63
C ARG A 30 3.60 20.02 0.88
N LEU A 31 3.07 19.05 1.63
CA LEU A 31 2.36 17.91 1.06
C LEU A 31 1.07 18.32 0.33
N LEU A 32 0.26 19.18 0.95
CA LEU A 32 -0.98 19.68 0.33
C LEU A 32 -0.69 20.42 -0.97
N ARG A 33 0.39 21.21 -1.01
CA ARG A 33 0.83 21.89 -2.22
C ARG A 33 1.20 20.91 -3.33
N ALA A 34 2.01 19.89 -3.02
CA ALA A 34 2.38 18.85 -3.99
C ALA A 34 1.14 18.10 -4.54
N MET A 35 0.19 17.78 -3.67
CA MET A 35 -1.09 17.16 -4.06
C MET A 35 -1.96 18.07 -4.94
N GLN A 36 -1.88 19.40 -4.77
CA GLN A 36 -2.61 20.36 -5.62
C GLN A 36 -1.94 20.55 -6.99
N GLU A 37 -0.61 20.62 -7.03
CA GLU A 37 0.18 20.81 -8.26
C GLU A 37 0.08 19.60 -9.21
N SER A 38 -0.03 18.40 -8.65
CA SER A 38 -0.20 17.12 -9.37
C SER A 38 -1.64 16.81 -9.82
N GLY A 39 -2.64 17.50 -9.28
CA GLY A 39 -4.06 17.31 -9.60
C GLY A 39 -4.84 16.45 -8.59
N ALA A 40 -6.11 16.83 -8.36
CA ALA A 40 -6.94 16.42 -7.22
C ALA A 40 -7.46 14.96 -7.21
N GLN A 41 -6.91 14.04 -8.00
CA GLN A 41 -7.45 12.67 -8.17
C GLN A 41 -6.36 11.58 -8.21
N THR A 42 -5.13 11.91 -7.84
CA THR A 42 -4.03 10.93 -7.81
C THR A 42 -4.03 10.21 -6.46
N THR A 43 -3.88 8.88 -6.50
CA THR A 43 -3.61 8.07 -5.31
C THR A 43 -2.13 8.20 -4.94
N TRP A 44 -1.85 8.58 -3.70
CA TRP A 44 -0.52 8.81 -3.13
C TRP A 44 -0.13 7.66 -2.21
N SER A 45 0.88 6.88 -2.60
CA SER A 45 1.57 6.00 -1.67
C SER A 45 2.55 6.82 -0.81
N ILE A 46 2.94 6.31 0.36
CA ILE A 46 3.95 6.97 1.20
C ILE A 46 5.27 7.15 0.44
N THR A 47 5.63 6.20 -0.44
CA THR A 47 6.82 6.33 -1.31
C THR A 47 6.70 7.50 -2.28
N SER A 48 5.55 7.67 -2.95
CA SER A 48 5.32 8.80 -3.85
C SER A 48 5.36 10.15 -3.13
N ILE A 49 4.88 10.20 -1.87
CA ILE A 49 4.95 11.40 -1.04
C ILE A 49 6.41 11.78 -0.75
N LEU A 50 7.25 10.80 -0.41
CA LEU A 50 8.65 11.05 -0.11
C LEU A 50 9.44 11.53 -1.32
N GLU A 51 9.17 10.94 -2.49
CA GLU A 51 9.78 11.34 -3.76
C GLU A 51 9.38 12.77 -4.13
N GLU A 52 8.09 13.08 -4.13
CA GLU A 52 7.61 14.42 -4.53
C GLU A 52 7.96 15.51 -3.52
N CYS A 53 7.94 15.20 -2.23
CA CYS A 53 8.28 16.15 -1.18
C CYS A 53 9.78 16.19 -0.87
N GLU A 54 10.60 15.41 -1.57
CA GLU A 54 12.05 15.26 -1.32
C GLU A 54 12.36 14.99 0.15
N TRP A 55 11.59 14.09 0.76
CA TRP A 55 11.73 13.68 2.15
C TRP A 55 12.44 12.34 2.25
N ASN A 56 13.29 12.21 3.27
CA ASN A 56 14.03 10.96 3.55
C ASN A 56 13.45 10.18 4.75
N ASP A 57 12.51 10.77 5.48
CA ASP A 57 11.94 10.20 6.70
C ASP A 57 10.47 9.82 6.50
N GLN A 58 10.20 8.52 6.58
CA GLN A 58 8.86 7.93 6.49
C GLN A 58 7.93 8.43 7.60
N ALA A 59 8.45 8.72 8.79
CA ALA A 59 7.64 9.23 9.89
C ALA A 59 7.14 10.65 9.60
N GLN A 60 7.96 11.48 8.93
CA GLN A 60 7.56 12.81 8.48
C GLN A 60 6.45 12.73 7.42
N ALA A 61 6.59 11.82 6.45
CA ALA A 61 5.57 11.60 5.41
C ALA A 61 4.25 11.10 5.99
N ALA A 62 4.30 10.06 6.83
CA ALA A 62 3.13 9.49 7.47
C ALA A 62 2.43 10.49 8.42
N GLY A 63 3.18 11.26 9.19
CA GLY A 63 2.63 12.28 10.09
C GLY A 63 1.98 13.45 9.34
N ALA A 64 2.59 13.91 8.24
CA ALA A 64 2.01 14.94 7.38
C ALA A 64 0.72 14.44 6.69
N ALA A 65 0.76 13.22 6.16
CA ALA A 65 -0.40 12.54 5.59
C ALA A 65 -1.55 12.44 6.59
N LEU A 66 -1.32 11.83 7.75
CA LEU A 66 -2.35 11.68 8.79
C LEU A 66 -2.91 13.03 9.23
N GLY A 67 -2.06 14.02 9.44
CA GLY A 67 -2.51 15.35 9.84
C GLY A 67 -3.34 16.08 8.78
N LEU A 68 -3.16 15.79 7.47
CA LEU A 68 -4.05 16.27 6.42
C LEU A 68 -5.41 15.56 6.44
N VAL A 69 -5.44 14.27 6.78
CA VAL A 69 -6.68 13.50 6.95
C VAL A 69 -7.48 14.03 8.13
N GLU A 70 -6.83 14.20 9.29
CA GLU A 70 -7.46 14.76 10.48
C GLU A 70 -7.99 16.17 10.26
N ALA A 71 -7.31 16.96 9.42
CA ALA A 71 -7.74 18.29 9.04
C ALA A 71 -8.79 18.30 7.91
N GLY A 72 -9.19 17.14 7.37
CA GLY A 72 -10.24 17.01 6.35
C GLY A 72 -9.81 17.35 4.92
N PHE A 73 -8.51 17.48 4.64
CA PHE A 73 -7.98 17.80 3.31
C PHE A 73 -7.70 16.56 2.44
N ALA A 74 -7.73 15.36 3.01
CA ALA A 74 -7.46 14.12 2.30
C ALA A 74 -8.09 12.91 3.01
N ASP A 75 -8.22 11.80 2.29
CA ASP A 75 -8.77 10.53 2.81
C ASP A 75 -7.72 9.43 2.65
N VAL A 76 -7.81 8.41 3.49
CA VAL A 76 -6.91 7.25 3.43
C VAL A 76 -7.70 6.02 3.00
N GLU A 77 -7.20 5.36 1.97
CA GLU A 77 -7.72 4.09 1.50
C GLU A 77 -6.69 2.99 1.78
N GLU A 78 -7.07 2.01 2.60
CA GLU A 78 -6.19 0.89 2.91
C GLU A 78 -6.42 -0.27 1.94
N LYS A 79 -5.36 -0.67 1.20
CA LYS A 79 -5.43 -1.80 0.27
C LYS A 79 -4.50 -2.92 0.73
N SER A 80 -5.10 -4.03 1.15
CA SER A 80 -4.36 -5.25 1.48
C SER A 80 -4.39 -6.22 0.30
N THR A 81 -3.23 -6.67 -0.17
CA THR A 81 -3.14 -7.74 -1.19
C THR A 81 -2.46 -8.97 -0.61
N VAL A 82 -3.10 -10.12 -0.71
CA VAL A 82 -2.54 -11.41 -0.27
C VAL A 82 -1.99 -12.15 -1.49
N LYS A 83 -0.67 -12.38 -1.51
CA LYS A 83 -0.03 -13.17 -2.56
C LYS A 83 0.32 -14.56 -2.07
N TRP A 84 -0.23 -15.56 -2.75
CA TRP A 84 0.08 -16.97 -2.53
C TRP A 84 1.20 -17.40 -3.46
N THR A 85 2.24 -18.04 -2.91
CA THR A 85 3.33 -18.62 -3.69
C THR A 85 3.46 -20.10 -3.37
N LEU A 86 3.79 -20.90 -4.39
CA LEU A 86 4.03 -22.33 -4.20
C LEU A 86 5.36 -22.53 -3.45
N GLY A 87 5.29 -23.29 -2.35
CA GLY A 87 6.48 -23.82 -1.68
C GLY A 87 7.21 -24.85 -2.54
N PRO A 88 8.39 -25.32 -2.12
CA PRO A 88 9.16 -26.35 -2.84
C PRO A 88 8.32 -27.57 -3.20
N GLU A 89 7.54 -28.08 -2.24
CA GLU A 89 6.66 -29.23 -2.40
C GLU A 89 5.49 -28.93 -3.33
N GLY A 90 4.95 -27.71 -3.29
CA GLY A 90 3.92 -27.25 -4.22
C GLY A 90 4.43 -27.16 -5.66
N LYS A 91 5.69 -26.75 -5.85
CA LYS A 91 6.35 -26.76 -7.17
C LYS A 91 6.59 -28.19 -7.65
N ALA A 92 7.09 -29.07 -6.77
CA ALA A 92 7.31 -30.48 -7.10
C ALA A 92 5.98 -31.21 -7.43
N ALA A 93 4.89 -30.88 -6.73
CA ALA A 93 3.57 -31.40 -7.01
C ALA A 93 3.00 -30.88 -8.34
N LEU A 94 3.31 -29.64 -8.72
CA LEU A 94 2.95 -29.09 -10.02
C LEU A 94 3.68 -29.80 -11.18
N GLU A 95 4.95 -30.15 -10.99
CA GLU A 95 5.77 -30.79 -12.02
C GLU A 95 5.53 -32.30 -12.13
N HIS A 96 5.45 -33.00 -10.99
CA HIS A 96 5.42 -34.47 -10.94
C HIS A 96 4.06 -35.04 -10.51
N GLY A 97 3.07 -34.20 -10.22
CA GLY A 97 1.84 -34.60 -9.55
C GLY A 97 2.02 -34.80 -8.04
N LEU A 98 0.90 -34.95 -7.32
CA LEU A 98 0.87 -35.13 -5.87
C LEU A 98 1.73 -36.32 -5.42
N LEU A 99 2.52 -36.11 -4.38
CA LEU A 99 3.38 -37.16 -3.80
C LEU A 99 2.55 -38.36 -3.34
N GLU A 100 1.42 -38.09 -2.69
CA GLU A 100 0.49 -39.09 -2.17
C GLU A 100 -0.08 -39.95 -3.29
N ALA A 101 -0.44 -39.35 -4.43
CA ALA A 101 -0.96 -40.09 -5.58
C ALA A 101 0.12 -41.03 -6.17
N ARG A 102 1.37 -40.56 -6.22
CA ARG A 102 2.51 -41.36 -6.69
C ARG A 102 2.81 -42.53 -5.75
N LEU A 103 2.83 -42.27 -4.43
CA LEU A 103 3.02 -43.31 -3.41
C LEU A 103 1.89 -44.33 -3.44
N TRP A 104 0.65 -43.89 -3.61
CA TRP A 104 -0.51 -44.78 -3.70
C TRP A 104 -0.45 -45.66 -4.95
N THR A 105 -0.09 -45.09 -6.10
CA THR A 105 0.09 -45.84 -7.36
C THR A 105 1.19 -46.88 -7.22
N TRP A 106 2.28 -46.54 -6.55
CA TRP A 106 3.35 -47.49 -6.26
C TRP A 106 2.89 -48.62 -5.36
N LEU A 107 2.19 -48.31 -4.26
CA LEU A 107 1.68 -49.32 -3.32
C LEU A 107 0.63 -50.25 -3.97
N SER A 108 -0.22 -49.71 -4.83
CA SER A 108 -1.30 -50.46 -5.49
C SER A 108 -0.77 -51.40 -6.58
N ASN A 109 0.41 -51.10 -7.12
CA ASN A 109 1.06 -51.85 -8.18
C ASN A 109 2.26 -52.69 -7.66
N ALA A 110 2.49 -52.70 -6.34
CA ALA A 110 3.50 -53.51 -5.66
C ALA A 110 2.91 -54.85 -5.21
#